data_AF-L1JV49-F1
#
_entry.id   AF-L1JV49-F1
#
_cell.length_a   1.000
_cell.length_b   1.000
_cell.length_c   1.000
_cell.angle_alpha   90.00
_cell.angle_beta   90.00
_cell.angle_gamma   90.00
#
_symmetry.space_group_name_H-M   'P 1'
#
loop_
_entity.id
_entity.type
_entity.pdbx_description
1 polymer ?
#
loop_
_entity_poly.entity_id
_entity_poly.type
_entity_poly.pdbx_seq_one_letter_code
_entity_poly.pdbx_strand_id
1 'polypeptide(L)'
;EMVKDLNSFFRAMDSEVHRHRNAFKVETIGAEYMVASGVPDKCSRHAQVLARLSLSLQRCVKGMTWSSGKEVRLRMGIHSGCCFAGIAGRDTPRFRLFGDTVNTAARMKS
;
A
#
# COMPACT_ATOMS: atom_id res chain seq x y z
N GLU A 1 12.37 -16.60 11.56
CA GLU A 1 11.93 -15.37 12.27
C GLU A 1 11.50 -14.27 11.30
N MET A 2 12.31 -13.93 10.29
CA MET A 2 11.99 -12.89 9.29
C MET A 2 10.59 -12.99 8.64
N VAL A 3 10.13 -14.19 8.26
CA VAL A 3 8.78 -14.36 7.65
C VAL A 3 7.67 -14.04 8.66
N LYS A 4 7.85 -14.36 9.94
CA LYS A 4 6.88 -14.04 10.99
C LYS A 4 6.80 -12.52 11.22
N ASP A 5 7.95 -11.87 11.24
CA ASP A 5 8.06 -10.41 11.35
C ASP A 5 7.36 -9.70 10.19
N LEU A 6 7.65 -10.10 8.95
CA LEU A 6 7.00 -9.55 7.76
C LEU A 6 5.49 -9.79 7.78
N ASN A 7 5.04 -10.98 8.18
CA ASN A 7 3.62 -11.28 8.30
C ASN A 7 2.94 -10.41 9.36
N SER A 8 3.58 -10.18 10.52
CA SER A 8 3.07 -9.29 11.55
C SER A 8 2.94 -7.86 11.05
N PHE A 9 4.00 -7.37 10.40
CA PHE A 9 4.03 -6.04 9.77
C PHE A 9 2.92 -5.88 8.74
N PHE A 10 2.80 -6.79 7.77
CA PHE A 10 1.75 -6.69 6.75
C PHE A 10 0.35 -6.80 7.33
N ARG A 11 0.13 -7.61 8.38
CA ARG A 11 -1.16 -7.67 9.08
C ARG A 11 -1.53 -6.35 9.77
N ALA A 12 -0.55 -5.65 10.35
CA ALA A 12 -0.76 -4.33 10.94
C ALA A 12 -1.16 -3.31 9.85
N MET A 13 -0.44 -3.31 8.72
CA MET A 13 -0.75 -2.47 7.56
C MET A 13 -2.14 -2.78 6.98
N ASP A 14 -2.49 -4.07 6.85
CA ASP A 14 -3.81 -4.52 6.38
C ASP A 14 -4.94 -4.01 7.28
N SER A 15 -4.73 -4.06 8.60
CA SER A 15 -5.69 -3.55 9.58
C SER A 15 -5.93 -2.05 9.42
N GLU A 16 -4.86 -1.27 9.27
CA GLU A 16 -4.98 0.18 9.05
C GLU A 16 -5.68 0.51 7.72
N VAL A 17 -5.37 -0.20 6.64
CA VAL A 17 -6.07 -0.01 5.36
C VAL A 17 -7.57 -0.28 5.50
N HIS A 18 -7.96 -1.38 6.17
CA HIS A 18 -9.36 -1.72 6.38
C HIS A 18 -10.14 -0.66 7.17
N ARG A 19 -9.48 0.09 8.04
CA ARG A 19 -10.11 1.18 8.81
C ARG A 19 -10.39 2.43 7.96
N HIS A 20 -9.76 2.56 6.80
CA HIS A 20 -9.91 3.72 5.93
C HIS A 20 -10.88 3.40 4.77
N ARG A 21 -12.10 3.92 4.86
CA ARG A 21 -13.10 3.75 3.79
C ARG A 21 -12.55 4.27 2.45
N ASN A 22 -12.77 3.50 1.38
CA ASN A 22 -12.31 3.75 0.02
C ASN A 22 -10.79 3.65 -0.18
N ALA A 23 -10.05 3.06 0.77
CA ALA A 23 -8.70 2.57 0.53
C ALA A 23 -8.77 1.08 0.14
N PHE A 24 -8.09 0.71 -0.93
CA PHE A 24 -8.08 -0.63 -1.48
C PHE A 24 -6.64 -1.13 -1.61
N LYS A 25 -6.32 -2.24 -0.91
CA LYS A 25 -5.04 -2.93 -1.07
C LYS A 25 -5.02 -3.61 -2.43
N VAL A 26 -4.08 -3.21 -3.29
CA VAL A 26 -3.96 -3.74 -4.67
C VAL A 26 -3.14 -5.03 -4.65
N GLU A 27 -1.87 -4.91 -4.30
CA GLU A 27 -0.96 -6.05 -4.27
C GLU A 27 0.23 -5.80 -3.33
N THR A 28 1.01 -6.85 -3.14
CA THR A 28 2.31 -6.79 -2.46
C THR A 28 3.34 -7.39 -3.42
N ILE A 29 4.38 -6.62 -3.76
CA ILE A 29 5.47 -7.05 -4.64
C ILE A 29 6.76 -7.06 -3.80
N GLY A 30 7.22 -8.25 -3.42
CA GLY A 30 8.34 -8.38 -2.49
C GLY A 30 8.04 -7.73 -1.15
N ALA A 31 8.80 -6.68 -0.79
CA ALA A 31 8.59 -5.89 0.43
C ALA A 31 7.69 -4.65 0.21
N GLU A 32 7.22 -4.41 -1.01
CA GLU A 32 6.43 -3.23 -1.35
C GLU A 32 4.94 -3.49 -1.13
N TYR A 33 4.26 -2.52 -0.51
CA TYR A 33 2.84 -2.61 -0.15
C TYR A 33 2.05 -1.54 -0.89
N MET A 34 1.21 -1.95 -1.84
CA MET A 34 0.49 -1.03 -2.71
C MET A 34 -0.98 -0.86 -2.29
N VAL A 35 -1.38 0.40 -2.12
CA VAL A 35 -2.77 0.79 -1.81
C VAL A 35 -3.20 1.86 -2.79
N ALA A 36 -4.45 1.77 -3.25
CA ALA A 36 -5.07 2.76 -4.12
C ALA A 36 -6.41 3.25 -3.55
N SER A 37 -6.89 4.37 -4.07
CA SER A 37 -8.23 4.89 -3.81
C SER A 37 -8.77 5.46 -5.12
N GLY A 38 -10.08 5.37 -5.33
CA GLY A 38 -10.71 5.67 -6.61
C GLY A 38 -10.75 4.48 -7.58
N VAL A 39 -10.30 3.31 -7.13
CA VAL A 39 -10.36 2.03 -7.83
C VAL A 39 -10.48 0.89 -6.79
N PRO A 40 -11.29 -0.17 -7.03
CA PRO A 40 -12.23 -0.31 -8.15
C PRO A 40 -13.40 0.69 -8.07
N ASP A 41 -13.74 1.12 -6.85
CA ASP A 41 -14.83 2.06 -6.61
C ASP A 41 -14.36 3.51 -6.75
N LYS A 42 -15.12 4.30 -7.51
CA LYS A 42 -14.86 5.72 -7.69
C LYS A 42 -14.91 6.45 -6.35
N CYS A 43 -13.94 7.33 -6.11
CA CYS A 43 -13.88 8.16 -4.93
C CYS A 43 -13.39 9.57 -5.31
N SER A 44 -14.25 10.59 -5.18
CA SER A 44 -13.88 11.98 -5.47
C SER A 44 -12.84 12.55 -4.51
N ARG A 45 -12.62 11.88 -3.36
CA ARG A 45 -11.68 12.29 -2.31
C ARG A 45 -10.47 11.34 -2.22
N HIS A 46 -10.16 10.60 -3.29
CA HIS A 46 -9.13 9.56 -3.29
C HIS A 46 -7.77 10.04 -2.75
N ALA A 47 -7.33 11.23 -3.14
CA ALA A 47 -6.07 11.80 -2.68
C ALA A 47 -6.08 12.07 -1.16
N GLN A 48 -7.19 12.58 -0.62
CA GLN A 48 -7.35 12.82 0.83
C GLN A 48 -7.38 11.51 1.62
N VAL A 49 -8.02 10.47 1.08
CA VAL A 49 -8.06 9.13 1.68
C VAL A 49 -6.65 8.58 1.83
N LEU A 50 -5.86 8.59 0.74
CA LEU A 50 -4.49 8.06 0.76
C LEU A 50 -3.54 8.91 1.61
N ALA A 51 -3.68 10.25 1.60
CA ALA A 51 -2.88 11.13 2.46
C ALA A 51 -3.16 10.92 3.95
N ARG A 52 -4.42 10.64 4.34
CA ARG A 52 -4.75 10.31 5.74
C ARG A 52 -4.25 8.93 6.12
N LEU A 53 -4.43 7.95 5.23
CA LEU A 53 -3.93 6.60 5.44
C LEU A 53 -2.41 6.60 5.65
N SER A 54 -1.63 7.34 4.85
CA SER A 54 -0.18 7.36 5.00
C SER A 54 0.28 7.88 6.37
N LEU A 55 -0.40 8.89 6.93
CA LEU A 55 -0.16 9.36 8.28
C LEU A 55 -0.51 8.29 9.33
N SER A 56 -1.62 7.56 9.14
CA SER A 56 -2.01 6.46 10.04
C SER A 56 -1.00 5.31 9.99
N LEU A 57 -0.51 4.94 8.80
CA LEU A 57 0.51 3.90 8.63
C LEU A 57 1.83 4.30 9.30
N GLN A 58 2.27 5.56 9.19
CA GLN A 58 3.45 6.05 9.92
C GLN A 58 3.31 5.92 11.43
N ARG A 59 2.12 6.22 11.97
CA ARG A 59 1.85 6.04 13.40
C ARG A 59 1.79 4.57 13.79
N CYS A 60 1.19 3.73 12.96
CA CYS A 60 1.04 2.30 13.18
C CYS A 60 2.39 1.59 13.38
N VAL A 61 3.39 1.95 12.57
CA VAL A 61 4.73 1.34 12.66
C VAL A 61 5.65 2.02 13.68
N LYS A 62 5.23 3.14 14.27
CA LYS A 62 6.08 3.90 15.19
C LYS A 62 6.35 3.06 16.44
N GLY A 63 7.63 2.80 16.71
CA GLY A 63 8.06 1.95 17.83
C GLY A 63 7.95 0.44 17.54
N MET A 64 7.57 0.04 16.33
CA MET A 64 7.66 -1.36 15.91
C MET A 64 9.13 -1.71 15.64
N THR A 65 9.57 -2.84 16.18
CA THR A 65 10.94 -3.36 15.99
C THR A 65 10.88 -4.75 15.37
N TRP A 66 11.80 -5.03 14.46
CA TRP A 66 12.05 -6.39 13.99
C TRP A 66 12.63 -7.25 15.11
N SER A 67 12.52 -8.57 14.98
CA SER A 67 13.20 -9.53 15.87
C SER A 67 14.72 -9.30 15.96
N SER A 68 15.31 -8.69 14.93
CA SER A 68 16.72 -8.23 14.93
C SER A 68 17.03 -7.03 15.83
N GLY A 69 16.04 -6.44 16.50
CA GLY A 69 16.16 -5.23 17.33
C GLY A 69 16.18 -3.92 16.52
N LYS A 70 16.17 -3.98 15.19
CA LYS A 70 16.12 -2.80 14.33
C LYS A 70 14.69 -2.24 14.27
N GLU A 71 14.54 -0.92 14.35
CA GLU A 71 13.26 -0.25 14.15
C GLU A 71 12.74 -0.39 12.71
N VAL A 72 11.43 -0.54 12.59
CA VAL A 72 10.73 -0.50 11.31
C VAL A 72 10.72 0.93 10.79
N ARG A 73 11.18 1.14 9.55
CA ARG A 73 11.11 2.43 8.86
C ARG A 73 10.32 2.29 7.58
N LEU A 74 9.27 3.10 7.43
CA LEU A 74 8.48 3.19 6.21
C LEU A 74 9.02 4.29 5.29
N ARG A 75 9.18 3.96 4.02
CA ARG A 75 9.31 4.93 2.93
C ARG A 75 8.08 4.81 2.05
N MET A 76 7.42 5.92 1.76
CA MET A 76 6.15 5.94 1.03
C MET A 76 6.21 7.00 -0.06
N GLY A 77 5.67 6.66 -1.23
CA GLY A 77 5.40 7.59 -2.32
C GLY A 77 3.92 7.58 -2.64
N ILE A 78 3.35 8.76 -2.93
CA ILE A 78 1.93 8.92 -3.24
C ILE A 78 1.83 9.83 -4.45
N HIS A 79 1.10 9.39 -5.47
CA HIS A 79 0.80 10.20 -6.64
C HIS A 79 -0.67 10.03 -7.04
N SER A 80 -1.19 10.92 -7.86
CA SER A 80 -2.59 10.91 -8.31
C SER A 80 -2.66 11.25 -9.79
N GLY A 81 -3.47 10.51 -10.53
CA GLY A 81 -3.62 10.63 -11.97
C GLY A 81 -4.41 9.45 -12.55
N CYS A 82 -4.55 9.40 -13.87
CA CYS A 82 -5.20 8.29 -14.55
C CYS A 82 -4.35 7.01 -14.47
N CYS A 83 -5.02 5.87 -14.36
CA CYS A 83 -4.38 4.56 -14.44
C CYS A 83 -5.33 3.55 -15.07
N PHE A 84 -4.77 2.46 -15.56
CA PHE A 84 -5.53 1.30 -16.01
C PHE A 84 -5.59 0.28 -14.89
N ALA A 85 -6.74 -0.35 -14.72
CA ALA A 85 -6.96 -1.38 -13.71
C ALA A 85 -7.57 -2.62 -14.36
N GLY A 86 -7.09 -3.80 -13.97
CA GLY A 86 -7.60 -5.05 -14.55
C GLY A 86 -7.03 -6.28 -13.88
N ILE A 87 -7.55 -7.44 -14.29
CA ILE A 87 -7.06 -8.74 -13.85
C ILE A 87 -6.01 -9.20 -14.85
N ALA A 88 -4.81 -9.52 -14.36
CA ALA A 88 -3.70 -10.03 -15.16
C ALA A 88 -3.27 -11.42 -14.70
N GLY A 89 -2.92 -12.29 -15.64
CA GLY A 89 -2.47 -13.67 -15.42
C GLY A 89 -3.54 -14.71 -15.74
N ARG A 90 -3.11 -15.86 -16.29
CA ARG A 90 -4.00 -16.99 -16.63
C ARG A 90 -4.21 -17.91 -15.43
N ASP A 91 -3.12 -18.48 -14.90
CA ASP A 91 -3.21 -19.51 -13.86
C ASP A 91 -3.32 -18.91 -12.44
N THR A 92 -2.77 -17.70 -12.24
CA THR A 92 -2.87 -16.95 -10.98
C THR A 92 -3.32 -15.51 -11.25
N PRO A 93 -4.62 -15.31 -11.57
CA PRO A 93 -5.15 -13.99 -11.89
C PRO A 93 -5.04 -13.04 -10.68
N ARG A 94 -4.49 -11.84 -10.90
CA ARG A 94 -4.37 -10.79 -9.87
C ARG A 94 -4.88 -9.46 -10.39
N PHE A 95 -5.60 -8.73 -9.54
CA PHE A 95 -5.97 -7.37 -9.82
C PHE A 95 -4.72 -6.47 -9.75
N ARG A 96 -4.45 -5.71 -10.81
CA ARG A 96 -3.27 -4.86 -10.94
C ARG A 96 -3.62 -3.49 -11.48
N LEU A 97 -2.75 -2.53 -11.16
CA LEU A 97 -2.78 -1.18 -11.71
C LEU A 97 -1.58 -0.95 -12.63
N PHE A 98 -1.81 -0.27 -13.75
CA PHE A 98 -0.80 0.07 -14.74
C PHE A 98 -0.89 1.54 -15.14
N GLY A 99 0.22 2.08 -15.64
CA GLY A 99 0.33 3.42 -16.21
C GLY A 99 1.26 4.34 -15.43
N ASP A 100 1.45 5.54 -15.99
CA ASP A 100 2.45 6.49 -15.50
C ASP A 100 2.20 6.98 -14.07
N THR A 101 0.93 7.01 -13.64
CA THR A 101 0.59 7.34 -12.26
C THR A 101 1.21 6.36 -11.26
N VAL A 102 1.19 5.06 -11.58
CA VAL A 102 1.77 4.00 -10.73
C VAL A 102 3.29 4.12 -10.72
N ASN A 103 3.90 4.30 -11.90
CA ASN A 103 5.34 4.46 -12.04
C ASN A 103 5.85 5.70 -11.30
N THR A 104 5.13 6.82 -11.37
CA THR A 104 5.46 8.06 -10.67
C THR A 104 5.36 7.88 -9.16
N ALA A 105 4.30 7.22 -8.65
CA ALA A 105 4.19 6.90 -7.23
C ALA A 105 5.37 6.05 -6.72
N ALA A 106 5.79 5.04 -7.50
CA ALA A 106 6.93 4.21 -7.18
C ALA A 106 8.25 5.00 -7.13
N ARG A 107 8.45 5.96 -8.03
CA ARG A 107 9.62 6.89 -8.02
C ARG A 107 9.58 7.88 -6.85
N MET A 108 8.40 8.30 -6.40
CA MET A 108 8.29 9.12 -5.18
C MET A 108 8.64 8.34 -3.91
N LYS A 109 8.57 7.00 -3.97
CA LYS A 109 8.97 6.10 -2.89
C LYS A 109 10.44 5.72 -2.96
N SER A 110 11.13 5.88 -4.09
CA SER A 110 12.53 5.44 -4.25
C SER A 110 13.49 6.24 -3.39
#